data_AF-A0A946AEV0-F1
#
_entry.id   AF-A0A946AEV0-F1
#
_cell.length_a   1.000
_cell.length_b   1.000
_cell.length_c   1.000
_cell.angle_alpha   90.00
_cell.angle_beta   90.00
_cell.angle_gamma   90.00
#
_symmetry.space_group_name_H-M   'P 1'
#
loop_
_entity.id
_entity.type
_entity.pdbx_description
1 polymer ?
#
loop_
_entity_poly.entity_id
_entity_poly.type
_entity_poly.pdbx_seq_one_letter_code
_entity_poly.pdbx_strand_id
1 'polypeptide(L)'
;MFSDPNYMYIVLAVVAVGTLLSRGVTFPKVVRERFEGILFVADTIGLAAFTVIGAKVAIVANLDWFWVPICAAITCAGGGVILDVVTAREPRTFRGEPYEEIAIMGGLLLVAILVLAETVGVSEMLVGGAVLVTMIFVFSLRALAVYRGWRVPLLGRT
;
A
#
# COMPACT_ATOMS: atom_id res chain seq x y z
N MET A 1 -3.34 -12.65 19.40
CA MET A 1 -4.67 -12.16 19.83
C MET A 1 -4.80 -10.74 19.31
N PHE A 2 -5.87 -10.39 18.59
CA PHE A 2 -6.02 -9.02 18.06
C PHE A 2 -6.00 -8.03 19.23
N SER A 3 -5.00 -7.14 19.26
CA SER A 3 -4.76 -6.26 20.42
C SER A 3 -5.93 -5.30 20.68
N ASP A 4 -6.64 -4.89 19.62
CA ASP A 4 -7.77 -3.97 19.70
C ASP A 4 -8.97 -4.50 18.89
N PRO A 5 -10.06 -4.94 19.55
CA PRO A 5 -11.29 -5.40 18.89
C PRO A 5 -11.94 -4.35 17.97
N ASN A 6 -11.69 -3.07 18.23
CA ASN A 6 -12.26 -1.94 17.47
C ASN A 6 -11.94 -1.99 15.98
N TYR A 7 -10.75 -2.45 15.59
CA TYR A 7 -10.41 -2.60 14.16
C TYR A 7 -11.35 -3.58 13.46
N MET A 8 -11.69 -4.69 14.12
CA MET A 8 -12.57 -5.70 13.55
C MET A 8 -13.98 -5.15 13.34
N TYR A 9 -14.51 -4.39 14.31
CA TYR A 9 -15.82 -3.74 14.19
C TYR A 9 -15.85 -2.70 13.06
N ILE A 10 -14.80 -1.89 12.91
CA ILE A 10 -14.71 -0.89 11.82
C ILE A 10 -14.71 -1.59 10.46
N VAL A 11 -13.88 -2.61 10.27
CA VAL A 11 -13.80 -3.35 9.00
C VAL A 11 -15.14 -3.99 8.65
N LEU A 12 -15.77 -4.68 9.61
CA LEU A 12 -17.09 -5.30 9.40
C LEU A 12 -18.16 -4.26 9.05
N ALA A 13 -18.19 -3.12 9.74
CA ALA A 13 -19.13 -2.05 9.45
C ALA A 13 -18.94 -1.47 8.05
N VAL A 14 -17.69 -1.17 7.65
CA VAL A 14 -17.37 -0.64 6.32
C VAL A 14 -17.75 -1.64 5.22
N VAL A 15 -17.44 -2.93 5.41
CA VAL A 15 -17.78 -3.98 4.43
C VAL A 15 -19.29 -4.18 4.34
N ALA A 16 -20.01 -4.18 5.47
CA ALA A 16 -21.47 -4.33 5.48
C ALA A 16 -22.15 -3.15 4.76
N VAL A 17 -21.77 -1.92 5.10
CA VAL A 17 -22.30 -0.71 4.46
C VAL A 17 -21.97 -0.70 2.97
N GLY A 18 -20.71 -0.97 2.59
CA GLY A 18 -20.29 -1.04 1.19
C GLY A 18 -21.09 -2.09 0.39
N THR A 19 -21.32 -3.26 0.98
CA THR A 19 -22.09 -4.34 0.34
C THR A 19 -23.56 -3.93 0.17
N LEU A 20 -24.18 -3.34 1.18
CA LEU A 20 -25.58 -2.89 1.11
C LEU A 20 -25.78 -1.81 0.05
N LEU A 21 -24.87 -0.82 0.01
CA LEU A 21 -24.89 0.23 -1.02
C LEU A 21 -24.71 -0.36 -2.43
N SER A 22 -23.82 -1.34 -2.59
CA SER A 22 -23.57 -1.97 -3.90
C SER A 22 -24.73 -2.82 -4.43
N ARG A 23 -25.58 -3.38 -3.56
CA ARG A 23 -26.72 -4.22 -3.95
C ARG A 23 -27.96 -3.40 -4.34
N GLY A 24 -28.15 -2.23 -3.74
CA GLY A 24 -29.36 -1.41 -3.92
C GLY A 24 -29.26 -0.33 -5.00
N VAL A 25 -28.06 -0.06 -5.52
CA VAL A 25 -27.82 1.10 -6.40
C VAL A 25 -27.24 0.65 -7.73
N THR A 26 -28.03 0.77 -8.80
CA THR A 26 -27.51 0.65 -10.17
C THR A 26 -26.93 2.01 -10.57
N PHE A 27 -25.60 2.13 -10.56
CA PHE A 27 -24.93 3.39 -10.84
C PHE A 27 -25.00 3.76 -12.34
N PRO A 28 -25.39 5.00 -12.69
CA PRO A 28 -25.21 5.52 -14.05
C PRO A 28 -23.73 5.48 -14.45
N LYS A 29 -23.43 5.32 -15.76
CA LYS A 29 -22.05 5.23 -16.27
C LYS A 29 -21.13 6.35 -15.75
N VAL A 30 -21.62 7.59 -15.68
CA VAL A 30 -20.88 8.76 -15.17
C VAL A 30 -20.50 8.62 -13.68
N VAL A 31 -21.36 7.99 -12.88
CA VAL A 31 -21.06 7.78 -11.45
C VAL A 31 -20.03 6.67 -11.27
N ARG A 32 -20.07 5.64 -12.14
CA ARG A 32 -19.08 4.56 -12.13
C ARG A 32 -17.66 5.07 -12.44
N GLU A 33 -17.50 5.94 -13.43
CA GLU A 33 -16.18 6.54 -13.76
C GLU A 33 -15.61 7.35 -12.59
N ARG A 34 -16.44 8.15 -11.90
CA ARG A 34 -16.02 8.86 -10.69
C ARG A 34 -15.63 7.90 -9.56
N PHE A 35 -16.37 6.80 -9.42
CA PHE A 35 -16.11 5.79 -8.41
C PHE A 35 -14.78 5.07 -8.66
N GLU A 36 -14.45 4.75 -9.91
CA GLU A 36 -13.17 4.15 -10.29
C GLU A 36 -11.99 5.08 -9.93
N GLY A 37 -12.12 6.40 -10.12
CA GLY A 37 -11.12 7.37 -9.67
C GLY A 37 -10.94 7.43 -8.14
N ILE A 38 -12.05 7.39 -7.39
CA ILE A 38 -12.00 7.36 -5.92
C ILE A 38 -11.35 6.07 -5.42
N LEU A 39 -11.69 4.92 -6.01
CA LEU A 39 -11.09 3.64 -5.68
C LEU A 39 -9.58 3.64 -5.96
N PHE A 40 -9.14 4.25 -7.06
CA PHE A 40 -7.71 4.38 -7.37
C PHE A 40 -6.96 5.20 -6.31
N VAL A 41 -7.51 6.34 -5.91
CA VAL A 41 -6.90 7.18 -4.87
C VAL A 41 -6.87 6.45 -3.52
N ALA A 42 -7.97 5.80 -3.14
CA ALA A 42 -8.05 5.01 -1.91
C ALA A 42 -7.04 3.84 -1.91
N ASP A 43 -6.90 3.13 -3.03
CA ASP A 43 -5.92 2.05 -3.22
C ASP A 43 -4.49 2.57 -3.08
N THR A 44 -4.19 3.73 -3.68
CA THR A 44 -2.86 4.34 -3.60
C THR A 44 -2.53 4.85 -2.19
N ILE A 45 -3.52 5.38 -1.47
CA ILE A 45 -3.36 5.75 -0.05
C ILE A 45 -3.11 4.50 0.79
N GLY A 46 -3.85 3.41 0.54
CA GLY A 46 -3.64 2.12 1.18
C GLY A 46 -2.24 1.58 0.95
N LEU A 47 -1.75 1.62 -0.30
CA LEU A 47 -0.39 1.24 -0.69
C LEU A 47 0.66 2.02 0.12
N ALA A 48 0.54 3.34 0.18
CA ALA A 48 1.46 4.21 0.93
C ALA A 48 1.43 3.88 2.44
N ALA A 49 0.24 3.72 3.03
CA ALA A 49 0.09 3.39 4.43
C ALA A 49 0.67 2.00 4.78
N PHE A 50 0.37 0.97 3.98
CA PHE A 50 0.87 -0.39 4.20
C PHE A 50 2.37 -0.51 4.00
N THR A 51 2.95 0.27 3.09
CA THR A 51 4.41 0.36 2.92
C THR A 51 5.08 0.82 4.22
N VAL A 52 4.58 1.90 4.82
CA VAL A 52 5.10 2.43 6.09
C VAL A 52 4.85 1.47 7.25
N ILE A 53 3.65 0.89 7.34
CA ILE A 53 3.30 -0.07 8.39
C ILE A 53 4.21 -1.30 8.32
N GLY A 54 4.42 -1.87 7.13
CA GLY A 54 5.30 -3.03 6.95
C GLY A 54 6.76 -2.70 7.27
N ALA A 55 7.23 -1.52 6.88
CA ALA A 55 8.57 -1.06 7.25
C ALA A 55 8.71 -0.88 8.77
N LYS A 56 7.70 -0.29 9.42
CA LYS A 56 7.66 -0.12 10.88
C LYS A 56 7.67 -1.47 11.61
N VAL A 57 6.96 -2.48 11.09
CA VAL A 57 6.98 -3.83 11.66
C VAL A 57 8.39 -4.40 11.68
N ALA A 58 9.15 -4.27 10.58
CA ALA A 58 10.54 -4.73 10.53
C ALA A 58 11.44 -4.00 11.54
N ILE A 59 11.30 -2.68 11.65
CA ILE A 59 12.08 -1.85 12.58
C ILE A 59 11.77 -2.22 14.04
N VAL A 60 10.48 -2.34 14.40
CA VAL A 60 10.05 -2.70 15.76
C VAL A 60 10.49 -4.13 16.11
N ALA A 61 10.56 -5.02 15.13
CA ALA A 61 11.09 -6.37 15.30
C ALA A 61 12.63 -6.43 15.38
N ASN A 62 13.33 -5.28 15.36
CA ASN A 62 14.79 -5.17 15.34
C ASN A 62 15.44 -6.00 14.22
N LEU A 63 14.78 -6.08 13.05
CA LEU A 63 15.37 -6.71 11.88
C LEU A 63 16.39 -5.79 11.22
N ASP A 64 17.38 -6.38 10.55
CA ASP A 64 18.34 -5.63 9.76
C ASP A 64 17.67 -4.76 8.69
N TRP A 65 18.34 -3.67 8.31
CA TRP A 65 17.89 -2.70 7.31
C TRP A 65 17.44 -3.36 5.99
N PHE A 66 18.03 -4.50 5.64
CA PHE A 66 17.69 -5.29 4.46
C PHE A 66 16.24 -5.83 4.48
N TRP A 67 15.72 -6.18 5.65
CA TRP A 67 14.37 -6.76 5.78
C TRP A 67 13.25 -5.72 5.70
N VAL A 68 13.56 -4.45 5.93
CA VAL A 68 12.57 -3.36 5.94
C VAL A 68 11.79 -3.24 4.62
N PRO A 69 12.45 -3.11 3.44
CA PRO A 69 11.72 -3.05 2.17
C PRO A 69 10.98 -4.36 1.84
N ILE A 70 11.49 -5.51 2.31
CA ILE A 70 10.84 -6.81 2.11
C ILE A 70 9.52 -6.88 2.90
N CYS A 71 9.54 -6.50 4.19
CA CYS A 71 8.33 -6.45 5.01
C CYS A 71 7.31 -5.42 4.50
N ALA A 72 7.79 -4.28 3.99
CA ALA A 72 6.95 -3.29 3.33
C ALA A 72 6.23 -3.89 2.10
N ALA A 73 6.97 -4.58 1.23
CA ALA A 73 6.44 -5.24 0.05
C ALA A 73 5.43 -6.35 0.39
N ILE A 74 5.75 -7.22 1.35
CA ILE A 74 4.87 -8.32 1.77
C ILE A 74 3.57 -7.78 2.37
N THR A 75 3.65 -6.74 3.20
CA THR A 75 2.48 -6.13 3.85
C THR A 75 1.57 -5.47 2.81
N CYS A 76 2.17 -4.80 1.83
CA CYS A 76 1.47 -4.23 0.68
C CYS A 76 0.80 -5.32 -0.20
N ALA A 77 1.56 -6.34 -0.60
CA ALA A 77 1.07 -7.40 -1.48
C ALA A 77 0.00 -8.27 -0.81
N GLY A 78 0.18 -8.59 0.48
CA GLY A 78 -0.64 -9.57 1.20
C GLY A 78 -2.13 -9.27 1.14
N GLY A 79 -2.55 -8.02 1.33
CA GLY A 79 -3.97 -7.64 1.28
C GLY A 79 -4.58 -7.84 -0.11
N GLY A 80 -3.89 -7.39 -1.15
CA GLY A 80 -4.38 -7.48 -2.54
C GLY A 80 -4.35 -8.91 -3.08
N VAL A 81 -3.27 -9.64 -2.83
CA VAL A 81 -3.11 -11.03 -3.27
C VAL A 81 -4.16 -11.94 -2.62
N ILE A 82 -4.40 -11.81 -1.31
CA ILE A 82 -5.44 -12.60 -0.63
C ILE A 82 -6.82 -12.30 -1.21
N LEU A 83 -7.15 -11.03 -1.47
CA LEU A 83 -8.42 -10.63 -2.09
C LEU A 83 -8.58 -11.23 -3.50
N ASP A 84 -7.53 -11.17 -4.32
CA ASP A 84 -7.55 -11.70 -5.68
C ASP A 84 -7.76 -13.23 -5.66
N VAL A 85 -7.08 -13.95 -4.76
CA VAL A 85 -7.26 -15.40 -4.59
C VAL A 85 -8.67 -15.75 -4.14
N VAL A 86 -9.22 -15.06 -3.13
CA VAL A 86 -10.58 -15.31 -2.62
C VAL A 86 -11.63 -15.00 -3.68
N THR A 87 -11.38 -14.03 -4.56
CA THR A 87 -12.28 -13.67 -5.67
C THR A 87 -12.03 -14.46 -6.95
N ALA A 88 -11.14 -15.46 -6.93
CA ALA A 88 -10.73 -16.27 -8.07
C ALA A 88 -10.28 -15.43 -9.28
N ARG A 89 -9.57 -14.33 -9.02
CA ARG A 89 -8.97 -13.43 -10.02
C ARG A 89 -7.46 -13.65 -10.06
N GLU A 90 -6.86 -13.42 -11.24
CA GLU A 90 -5.41 -13.40 -11.37
C GLU A 90 -4.82 -12.28 -10.50
N PRO A 91 -3.90 -12.57 -9.57
CA PRO A 91 -3.33 -11.57 -8.67
C PRO A 91 -2.70 -10.40 -9.42
N ARG A 92 -2.93 -9.18 -8.91
CA ARG A 92 -2.39 -7.94 -9.49
C ARG A 92 -0.88 -7.97 -9.68
N THR A 93 -0.14 -8.63 -8.79
CA THR A 93 1.31 -8.84 -8.87
C THR A 93 1.75 -9.44 -10.21
N PHE A 94 0.94 -10.29 -10.83
CA PHE A 94 1.26 -10.95 -12.11
C PHE A 94 0.80 -10.17 -13.34
N ARG A 95 0.16 -9.01 -13.16
CA ARG A 95 -0.33 -8.18 -14.29
C ARG A 95 0.72 -7.23 -14.85
N GLY A 96 1.89 -7.15 -14.20
CA GLY A 96 3.03 -6.36 -14.65
C GLY A 96 2.87 -4.86 -14.40
N GLU A 97 1.90 -4.44 -13.61
CA GLU A 97 1.83 -3.06 -13.13
C GLU A 97 2.68 -2.92 -11.86
N PRO A 98 3.59 -1.94 -11.78
CA PRO A 98 4.46 -1.80 -10.61
C PRO A 98 3.63 -1.43 -9.38
N TYR A 99 3.66 -2.27 -8.36
CA TYR A 99 2.89 -2.11 -7.12
C TYR A 99 3.76 -2.45 -5.92
N GLU A 100 4.20 -3.69 -5.81
CA GLU A 100 5.11 -4.18 -4.76
C GLU A 100 6.49 -3.54 -4.89
N GLU A 101 6.94 -3.29 -6.12
CA GLU A 101 8.22 -2.63 -6.40
C GLU A 101 8.22 -1.19 -5.87
N ILE A 102 7.07 -0.51 -5.92
CA ILE A 102 6.91 0.83 -5.38
C ILE A 102 6.98 0.79 -3.84
N ALA A 103 6.40 -0.24 -3.22
CA ALA A 103 6.53 -0.45 -1.78
C ALA A 103 7.98 -0.75 -1.36
N ILE A 104 8.73 -1.52 -2.15
CA ILE A 104 10.17 -1.74 -1.93
C ILE A 104 10.93 -0.41 -1.97
N MET A 105 10.70 0.42 -3.00
CA MET A 105 11.35 1.74 -3.12
C MET A 105 10.97 2.67 -1.96
N GLY A 106 9.70 2.66 -1.54
CA GLY A 106 9.24 3.42 -0.38
C GLY A 106 9.87 2.96 0.94
N GLY A 107 9.97 1.65 1.15
CA GLY A 107 10.65 1.08 2.32
C GLY A 107 12.14 1.44 2.37
N LEU A 108 12.84 1.36 1.23
CA LEU A 108 14.23 1.79 1.11
C LEU A 108 14.41 3.28 1.41
N LEU A 109 13.52 4.12 0.86
CA LEU A 109 13.54 5.57 1.12
C LEU A 109 13.36 5.86 2.62
N LEU A 110 12.40 5.20 3.27
CA LEU A 110 12.15 5.39 4.70
C LEU A 110 13.38 5.04 5.53
N VAL A 111 14.01 3.88 5.28
CA VAL A 111 15.25 3.50 5.98
C VAL A 111 16.36 4.51 5.73
N ALA A 112 16.57 4.93 4.49
CA ALA A 112 17.61 5.89 4.15
C ALA A 112 17.42 7.22 4.91
N ILE A 113 16.19 7.72 5.00
CA ILE A 113 15.87 8.93 5.75
C ILE A 113 16.11 8.73 7.25
N LEU A 114 15.69 7.60 7.81
CA LEU A 114 15.86 7.32 9.24
C LEU A 114 17.34 7.19 9.64
N VAL A 115 18.14 6.49 8.84
CA VAL A 115 19.60 6.36 9.08
C VAL A 115 20.28 7.72 8.97
N LEU A 116 19.93 8.55 7.98
CA LEU A 116 20.47 9.89 7.85
C LEU A 116 20.05 10.79 9.03
N ALA A 117 18.79 10.71 9.47
CA ALA A 117 18.28 11.47 10.61
C ALA A 117 19.02 11.12 11.92
N GLU A 118 19.37 9.85 12.11
CA GLU A 118 20.16 9.39 13.26
C GLU A 118 21.58 9.98 13.25
N THR A 119 22.25 10.01 12.09
CA THR A 119 23.61 10.58 11.98
C THR A 119 23.69 12.08 12.28
N VAL A 120 22.60 12.82 12.06
CA VAL A 120 22.52 14.28 12.28
C VAL A 120 22.01 14.61 13.69
N GLY A 121 21.64 13.60 14.50
CA GLY A 121 21.21 13.79 15.90
C GLY A 121 19.84 14.48 16.03
N VAL A 122 18.92 14.22 15.09
CA VAL A 122 17.66 14.97 14.96
C VAL A 122 16.52 14.33 15.77
N SER A 123 15.58 15.16 16.27
CA SER A 123 14.51 14.81 17.23
C SER A 123 13.39 13.91 16.69
N GLU A 124 12.59 13.34 17.60
CA GLU A 124 11.43 12.47 17.31
C GLU A 124 10.38 13.09 16.36
N MET A 125 10.29 14.42 16.30
CA MET A 125 9.39 15.13 15.38
C MET A 125 9.72 14.86 13.90
N LEU A 126 10.97 14.50 13.59
CA LEU A 126 11.40 14.21 12.23
C LEU A 126 10.93 12.84 11.73
N VAL A 127 10.65 11.88 12.63
CA VAL A 127 10.17 10.54 12.25
C VAL A 127 8.78 10.64 11.60
N GLY A 128 7.90 11.49 12.14
CA GLY A 128 6.62 11.80 11.52
C GLY A 128 6.79 12.45 10.13
N GLY A 129 7.78 13.35 10.00
CA GLY A 129 8.15 13.94 8.71
C GLY A 129 8.63 12.90 7.69
N ALA A 130 9.49 11.98 8.09
CA ALA A 130 10.00 10.90 7.24
C ALA A 130 8.89 9.98 6.73
N VAL A 131 7.91 9.67 7.59
CA VAL A 131 6.71 8.91 7.21
C VAL A 131 5.91 9.66 6.17
N LEU A 132 5.62 10.95 6.37
CA LEU A 132 4.85 11.75 5.41
C LEU A 132 5.56 11.88 4.07
N VAL A 133 6.87 12.14 4.08
CA VAL A 133 7.70 12.18 2.86
C VAL A 133 7.64 10.85 2.13
N THR A 134 7.76 9.74 2.85
CA THR A 134 7.66 8.39 2.25
C THR A 134 6.28 8.14 1.66
N MET A 135 5.21 8.51 2.37
CA MET A 135 3.83 8.33 1.86
C MET A 135 3.59 9.16 0.60
N ILE A 136 4.03 10.42 0.59
CA ILE A 136 3.94 11.30 -0.59
C ILE A 136 4.74 10.73 -1.75
N PHE A 137 5.95 10.21 -1.49
CA PHE A 137 6.80 9.59 -2.49
C PHE A 137 6.15 8.36 -3.12
N VAL A 138 5.64 7.42 -2.30
CA VAL A 138 4.94 6.22 -2.77
C VAL A 138 3.70 6.59 -3.57
N PHE A 139 2.90 7.54 -3.07
CA PHE A 139 1.70 8.01 -3.77
C PHE A 139 2.07 8.61 -5.14
N SER A 140 3.09 9.45 -5.18
CA SER A 140 3.55 10.13 -6.39
C SER A 140 4.13 9.13 -7.40
N LEU A 141 4.90 8.15 -6.94
CA LEU A 141 5.43 7.08 -7.79
C LEU A 141 4.32 6.22 -8.39
N ARG A 142 3.31 5.84 -7.61
CA ARG A 142 2.18 5.06 -8.13
C ARG A 142 1.36 5.87 -9.13
N ALA A 143 1.07 7.13 -8.83
CA ALA A 143 0.38 8.02 -9.76
C ALA A 143 1.17 8.19 -11.07
N LEU A 144 2.49 8.36 -10.98
CA LEU A 144 3.38 8.48 -12.14
C LEU A 144 3.45 7.19 -12.96
N ALA A 145 3.55 6.05 -12.30
CA ALA A 145 3.61 4.75 -12.94
C ALA A 145 2.34 4.46 -13.74
N VAL A 146 1.17 4.78 -13.19
CA VAL A 146 -0.11 4.65 -13.89
C VAL A 146 -0.22 5.65 -15.03
N TYR A 147 0.13 6.92 -14.82
CA TYR A 147 0.06 7.94 -15.86
C TYR A 147 0.97 7.63 -17.06
N ARG A 148 2.17 7.07 -16.81
CA ARG A 148 3.11 6.69 -17.86
C ARG A 148 2.89 5.27 -18.41
N GLY A 149 1.92 4.53 -17.89
CA GLY A 149 1.66 3.15 -18.29
C GLY A 149 2.86 2.23 -18.09
N TRP A 150 3.63 2.43 -17.01
CA TRP A 150 4.80 1.60 -16.72
C TRP A 150 4.39 0.13 -16.56
N ARG A 151 5.14 -0.74 -17.23
CA ARG A 151 4.98 -2.19 -17.13
C ARG A 151 6.30 -2.85 -16.78
N VAL A 152 6.28 -3.69 -15.76
CA VAL A 152 7.38 -4.55 -15.38
C VAL A 152 7.35 -5.77 -16.31
N PRO A 153 8.50 -6.20 -16.87
CA PRO A 153 8.55 -7.39 -17.72
C PRO A 153 8.14 -8.64 -16.93
N LEU A 154 7.14 -9.36 -17.43
CA LEU A 154 6.64 -10.59 -16.83
C LEU A 154 7.58 -11.76 -17.18
N LEU A 155 8.28 -12.32 -16.19
CA LEU A 155 9.01 -13.58 -16.35
C LEU A 155 8.00 -14.73 -16.45
N GLY A 156 7.61 -15.09 -17.68
CA GLY A 156 6.70 -16.22 -17.90
C GLY A 156 6.14 -16.41 -19.32
N ARG A 157 6.64 -15.70 -20.34
CA ARG A 157 6.29 -15.96 -21.74
C ARG A 157 7.52 -16.42 -22.52
N THR A 158 7.80 -17.72 -22.43
CA THR A 158 8.49 -18.53 -23.45
C THR A 158 7.57 -19.69 -23.80
#